data_AF-A0A2A6KEM5-F1
#
_entry.id   AF-A0A2A6KEM5-F1
#
_cell.length_a   1.000
_cell.length_b   1.000
_cell.length_c   1.000
_cell.angle_alpha   90.00
_cell.angle_beta   90.00
_cell.angle_gamma   90.00
#
_symmetry.space_group_name_H-M   'P 1'
#
loop_
_entity.id
_entity.type
_entity.pdbx_description
1 polymer ?
#
loop_
_entity_poly.entity_id
_entity_poly.type
_entity_poly.pdbx_seq_one_letter_code
_entity_poly.pdbx_strand_id
1 'polypeptide(L)' 'MDDHFTQYLKCDVELNFTGPSPAVLNKWAADVLRALADRIEKQEFDDGHHEVKDRVGKPVGTIYVDYSEGDEL' A
#
# COMPACT_ATOMS: atom_id res chain seq x y z
N MET A 1 22.53 23.38 13.88
CA MET A 1 21.63 22.42 14.56
C MET A 1 21.46 21.32 13.55
N ASP A 2 21.83 20.09 13.89
CA ASP A 2 21.40 18.93 13.10
C ASP A 2 19.92 18.77 13.42
N ASP A 3 19.08 19.45 12.65
CA ASP A 3 17.64 19.33 12.75
C ASP A 3 17.31 17.89 12.31
N HIS A 4 17.18 17.00 13.30
CA HIS A 4 16.75 15.63 13.10
C HIS A 4 15.26 15.66 12.73
N PHE A 5 14.95 15.86 11.45
CA PHE A 5 13.59 15.73 10.96
C PHE A 5 13.16 14.27 11.08
N THR A 6 12.04 14.05 11.78
CA THR A 6 11.44 12.72 11.88
C THR A 6 10.64 12.46 10.61
N GLN A 7 10.81 11.24 10.10
CA GLN A 7 10.16 10.77 8.88
C GLN A 7 8.80 10.16 9.25
N TYR A 8 7.75 10.65 8.59
CA TYR A 8 6.39 10.17 8.74
C TYR A 8 5.91 9.51 7.45
N LEU A 9 5.13 8.44 7.60
CA LEU A 9 4.48 7.73 6.50
C LEU A 9 2.99 7.60 6.80
N LYS A 10 2.15 8.14 5.91
CA LYS A 10 0.74 7.71 5.82
C LYS A 10 0.59 6.73 4.67
N CYS A 11 -0.09 5.62 4.94
CA CYS A 11 -0.30 4.55 3.96
C CYS A 11 -1.71 4.00 4.12
N ASP A 12 -2.54 4.19 3.10
CA ASP A 12 -3.93 3.73 3.07
C ASP A 12 -4.14 2.79 1.88
N VAL A 13 -4.78 1.65 2.13
CA VAL A 13 -5.03 0.63 1.10
C VAL A 13 -6.54 0.38 1.00
N GLU A 14 -7.09 0.57 -0.19
CA GLU A 14 -8.47 0.25 -0.51
C GLU A 14 -8.51 -0.83 -1.61
N LEU A 15 -9.13 -1.97 -1.31
CA LEU A 15 -9.26 -3.11 -2.23
C LEU A 15 -10.71 -3.51 -2.41
N ASN A 16 -11.10 -3.81 -3.64
CA ASN A 16 -12.43 -4.26 -3.98
C ASN A 16 -12.38 -5.54 -4.82
N PHE A 17 -12.85 -6.64 -4.22
CA PHE A 17 -12.85 -7.95 -4.85
C PHE A 17 -14.28 -8.49 -4.99
N THR A 18 -14.49 -9.26 -6.06
CA THR A 18 -15.72 -10.04 -6.27
C THR A 18 -15.31 -11.48 -6.59
N GLY A 19 -15.96 -12.46 -5.97
CA GLY A 19 -15.50 -13.84 -6.01
C GLY A 19 -16.50 -14.84 -5.43
N PRO A 20 -16.22 -16.14 -5.58
CA PRO A 20 -17.19 -17.21 -5.35
C PRO A 20 -17.43 -17.53 -3.87
N SER A 21 -16.54 -17.13 -2.97
CA SER A 21 -16.71 -17.33 -1.53
C SER A 21 -15.85 -16.36 -0.70
N PRO A 22 -16.22 -16.10 0.56
CA PRO A 22 -15.40 -15.30 1.47
C PRO A 22 -13.98 -15.83 1.66
N ALA A 23 -13.79 -17.15 1.71
CA ALA A 23 -12.46 -17.75 1.87
C ALA A 23 -11.53 -17.44 0.68
N VAL A 24 -12.07 -17.45 -0.54
CA VAL A 24 -11.33 -17.07 -1.75
C VAL A 24 -11.00 -15.58 -1.74
N LEU A 25 -11.97 -14.74 -1.39
CA LEU A 25 -11.78 -13.28 -1.28
C LEU A 25 -10.71 -12.92 -0.24
N ASN A 26 -10.76 -13.52 0.95
CA ASN A 26 -9.78 -13.30 2.01
C ASN A 26 -8.36 -13.68 1.56
N LYS A 27 -8.23 -14.80 0.83
CA LYS A 27 -6.94 -15.24 0.28
C LYS A 27 -6.40 -14.23 -0.72
N TRP A 28 -7.22 -13.76 -1.67
CA TRP A 28 -6.80 -12.80 -2.68
C TRP A 28 -6.41 -11.45 -2.08
N ALA A 29 -7.19 -10.93 -1.13
CA ALA A 29 -6.87 -9.72 -0.40
C ALA A 29 -5.52 -9.85 0.33
N ALA A 30 -5.32 -10.96 1.07
CA ALA A 30 -4.05 -11.21 1.75
C ALA A 30 -2.86 -11.35 0.79
N ASP A 31 -3.07 -11.99 -0.36
CA ASP A 31 -2.05 -12.12 -1.40
C ASP A 31 -1.62 -10.76 -1.98
N VAL A 32 -2.58 -9.85 -2.20
CA VAL A 32 -2.31 -8.49 -2.66
C VAL A 32 -1.62 -7.66 -1.58
N LEU A 33 -2.07 -7.73 -0.33
CA LEU A 33 -1.44 -6.99 0.78
C LEU A 33 0.02 -7.40 1.00
N ARG A 34 0.35 -8.69 0.88
CA ARG A 34 1.75 -9.15 0.94
C ARG A 34 2.58 -8.59 -0.21
N ALA A 35 2.03 -8.61 -1.43
CA ALA A 35 2.73 -8.03 -2.58
C ALA A 35 2.92 -6.52 -2.42
N LEU A 36 1.97 -5.79 -1.84
CA LEU A 36 2.13 -4.36 -1.54
C LEU A 36 3.22 -4.12 -0.50
N ALA A 37 3.27 -4.93 0.57
CA ALA A 37 4.32 -4.85 1.57
C ALA A 37 5.72 -5.03 0.94
N ASP A 38 5.90 -6.07 0.10
CA ASP A 38 7.15 -6.31 -0.61
C ASP A 38 7.58 -5.11 -1.49
N ARG A 39 6.61 -4.39 -2.07
CA ARG A 39 6.87 -3.22 -2.93
C ARG A 39 7.20 -1.97 -2.12
N ILE A 40 6.56 -1.78 -0.95
CA ILE A 40 6.89 -0.71 -0.01
C ILE A 40 8.34 -0.87 0.48
N GLU A 41 8.75 -2.08 0.85
CA GLU A 41 10.13 -2.36 1.30
C GLU A 41 11.18 -2.09 0.20
N LYS A 42 10.80 -2.25 -1.06
CA LYS A 42 11.65 -1.97 -2.23
C LYS A 42 11.62 -0.51 -2.68
N GLN A 43 10.90 0.37 -1.99
CA GLN A 43 10.75 1.78 -2.35
C GLN A 43 10.19 1.97 -3.76
N GLU A 44 9.22 1.13 -4.15
CA GLU A 44 8.60 1.16 -5.49
C GLU A 44 7.39 2.11 -5.59
N PHE A 45 7.15 2.93 -4.57
CA PHE A 45 6.08 3.91 -4.55
C PHE A 45 6.65 5.31 -4.33
N ASP A 46 6.19 6.25 -5.14
CA ASP A 46 6.32 7.68 -4.87
C ASP A 46 5.08 8.18 -4.09
N ASP A 47 5.08 9.45 -3.66
CA ASP A 47 3.90 10.05 -3.05
C ASP A 47 2.67 10.02 -3.97
N GLY A 48 1.49 9.77 -3.38
CA GLY A 48 0.20 9.81 -4.04
C GLY A 48 -0.48 8.45 -4.18
N HIS A 49 -1.45 8.40 -5.10
CA HIS A 49 -2.28 7.21 -5.34
C HIS A 49 -1.70 6.34 -6.45
N HIS A 50 -1.61 5.04 -6.19
CA HIS A 50 -1.15 4.04 -7.15
C HIS A 50 -2.19 2.95 -7.35
N GLU A 51 -2.36 2.52 -8.59
CA GLU A 51 -3.23 1.40 -8.94
C GLU A 51 -2.69 0.09 -8.35
N VAL A 52 -3.56 -0.68 -7.71
CA VAL A 52 -3.24 -2.01 -7.18
C VAL A 52 -3.81 -3.06 -8.12
N LYS A 53 -2.96 -4.00 -8.52
CA LYS A 53 -3.31 -5.15 -9.36
C LYS A 53 -3.19 -6.45 -8.60
N ASP A 54 -4.04 -7.41 -8.93
CA ASP A 54 -3.87 -8.79 -8.46
C ASP A 54 -2.73 -9.51 -9.21
N ARG A 55 -2.51 -10.78 -8.87
CA ARG A 55 -1.44 -11.59 -9.46
C ARG A 55 -1.57 -11.83 -10.97
N VAL A 56 -2.76 -11.63 -11.55
CA VAL A 56 -2.97 -11.77 -13.00
C VAL A 56 -2.99 -10.41 -13.72
N GLY A 57 -2.68 -9.32 -13.00
CA GLY A 57 -2.61 -7.97 -13.54
C GLY A 57 -3.95 -7.25 -13.61
N LYS A 58 -5.02 -7.81 -13.05
CA LYS A 58 -6.33 -7.15 -13.01
C LYS A 58 -6.32 -6.05 -11.95
N PRO A 59 -6.79 -4.82 -12.26
CA PRO A 59 -6.99 -3.79 -11.24
C PRO A 59 -7.99 -4.24 -10.17
N VAL A 60 -7.61 -4.09 -8.91
CA VAL A 60 -8.39 -4.50 -7.74
C VAL A 60 -8.47 -3.45 -6.64
N GLY A 61 -7.89 -2.27 -6.84
CA GLY A 61 -7.97 -1.18 -5.86
C GLY A 61 -6.89 -0.14 -6.03
N THR A 62 -6.64 0.60 -4.97
CA THR A 62 -5.64 1.68 -4.90
C THR A 62 -4.90 1.66 -3.57
N ILE A 63 -3.64 2.06 -3.60
CA ILE A 63 -2.84 2.38 -2.41
C ILE A 63 -2.48 3.86 -2.47
N TYR A 64 -2.62 4.57 -1.35
CA TYR A 64 -2.14 5.93 -1.15
C TYR A 64 -0.92 5.91 -0.24
N VAL A 65 0.14 6.62 -0.63
CA VAL A 65 1.39 6.76 0.12
C VAL A 65 1.73 8.25 0.24
N ASP A 66 2.09 8.71 1.44
CA ASP A 66 2.46 10.10 1.71
C ASP A 66 3.62 10.13 2.71
N TYR A 67 4.81 10.42 2.18
CA TYR A 67 6.03 10.63 2.95
C TYR A 67 6.14 12.11 3.33
N SER A 68 6.35 12.39 4.60
CA SER A 68 6.52 13.77 5.07
C SER A 68 7.57 13.86 6.17
N GLU A 69 8.20 15.03 6.26
CA GLU A 69 9.19 15.37 7.28
C GLU A 69 8.59 16.37 8.26
N GLY A 70 8.84 16.20 9.55
CA GLY A 70 8.39 17.13 10.58
C GLY A 70 9.24 17.06 11.84
N ASP A 71 9.12 18.08 12.68
CA ASP A 71 9.75 18.10 13.99
C ASP A 71 9.02 17.13 14.93
N GLU A 72 9.77 16.33 15.71
CA GLU A 72 9.19 15.55 16.81
C GLU A 72 8.49 16.53 17.78
N LEU A 73 7.17 16.35 17.96
CA LEU A 73 6.38 17.10 18.95
C LEU A 73 6.83 16.81 20.39
#